data_AF-A0A7C6VMN9-F1
#
_entry.id   AF-A0A7C6VMN9-F1
#
_cell.length_a   1.000
_cell.length_b   1.000
_cell.length_c   1.000
_cell.angle_alpha   90.00
_cell.angle_beta   90.00
_cell.angle_gamma   90.00
#
_symmetry.space_group_name_H-M   'P 1'
#
loop_
_entity.id
_entity.type
_entity.pdbx_description
1 polymer ?
#
loop_
_entity_poly.entity_id
_entity_poly.type
_entity_poly.pdbx_seq_one_letter_code
_entity_poly.pdbx_strand_id
1 'polypeptide(L)'
;MKSWDMQEAMAHFSELVKRAQTQPQDITVHGKSVAVVMSRETFDRLSQAQGSLVDFIRRSPLLGTDDITLARDQTLTREASLWFAGSSRRGRLQPPHDTGR
;
A
#
# COMPACT_ATOMS: atom_id res chain seq x y z
N MET A 1 11.88 1.58 10.08
CA MET A 1 11.75 0.14 10.34
C MET A 1 13.16 -0.42 10.45
N LYS A 2 13.54 -0.93 11.63
CA LYS A 2 14.83 -1.60 11.83
C LYS A 2 14.71 -3.03 11.29
N SER A 3 15.71 -3.48 10.55
CA SER A 3 15.86 -4.89 10.15
C SER A 3 16.77 -5.60 11.13
N TRP A 4 16.38 -6.81 11.51
CA TRP A 4 17.09 -7.71 12.41
C TRP A 4 17.49 -8.94 11.60
N ASP A 5 18.72 -9.41 11.72
CA ASP A 5 19.01 -10.80 11.33
C ASP A 5 18.30 -11.75 12.31
N MET A 6 17.87 -12.92 11.83
CA MET A 6 17.20 -13.92 12.65
C MET A 6 17.94 -14.22 13.97
N GLN A 7 19.28 -14.30 13.94
CA GLN A 7 20.07 -14.58 15.14
C GLN A 7 20.01 -13.41 16.15
N GLU A 8 20.11 -12.17 15.67
CA GLU A 8 19.97 -10.96 16.49
C GLU A 8 18.57 -10.86 17.09
N ALA A 9 17.54 -11.18 16.30
CA ALA A 9 16.14 -11.17 16.73
C ALA A 9 15.89 -12.17 17.86
N MET A 10 16.48 -13.36 17.81
CA MET A 10 16.38 -14.36 18.89
C MET A 10 17.10 -13.90 20.15
N ALA A 11 18.32 -13.36 20.03
CA ALA A 11 19.12 -12.91 21.17
C ALA A 11 18.48 -11.72 21.90
N HIS A 12 17.79 -10.84 21.17
CA HIS A 12 17.21 -9.60 21.68
C HIS A 12 15.68 -9.56 21.56
N PHE A 13 15.03 -10.71 21.62
CA PHE A 13 13.59 -10.82 21.35
C PHE A 13 12.74 -9.87 22.21
N SER A 14 13.04 -9.75 23.50
CA SER A 14 12.35 -8.83 24.41
C SER A 14 12.47 -7.36 23.99
N GLU A 15 13.63 -6.95 23.45
CA GLU A 15 13.82 -5.59 22.94
C GLU A 15 13.08 -5.39 21.62
N LEU A 16 13.16 -6.37 20.71
CA LEU A 16 12.44 -6.37 19.46
C LEU A 16 10.94 -6.20 19.71
N VAL A 17 10.35 -6.94 20.64
CA VAL A 17 8.94 -6.83 21.01
C VAL A 17 8.60 -5.46 21.59
N LYS A 18 9.47 -4.88 22.44
CA LYS A 18 9.27 -3.50 22.96
C LYS A 18 9.25 -2.47 21.84
N ARG A 19 10.19 -2.56 20.88
CA ARG A 19 10.23 -1.66 19.72
C ARG A 19 9.04 -1.87 18.78
N ALA A 20 8.58 -3.11 18.63
CA ALA A 20 7.40 -3.45 17.83
C ALA A 20 6.11 -2.79 18.33
N GLN A 21 6.06 -2.36 19.60
CA GLN A 21 4.91 -1.61 20.12
C GLN A 21 4.78 -0.22 19.50
N THR A 22 5.89 0.42 19.12
CA THR A 22 5.90 1.80 18.59
C THR A 22 6.09 1.84 17.08
N GLN A 23 6.87 0.92 16.50
CA GLN A 23 7.09 0.83 15.06
C GLN A 23 7.25 -0.65 14.64
N PRO A 24 6.74 -1.06 13.46
CA PRO A 24 7.04 -2.38 12.91
C PRO A 24 8.55 -2.66 12.80
N GLN A 25 8.94 -3.90 13.08
CA GLN A 25 10.30 -4.41 13.00
C GLN A 25 10.38 -5.48 11.93
N ASP A 26 11.43 -5.47 11.12
CA ASP A 26 11.64 -6.43 10.04
C ASP A 26 12.64 -7.51 10.48
N ILE A 27 12.36 -8.76 10.15
CA ILE A 27 13.23 -9.91 10.42
C ILE A 27 13.71 -10.45 9.08
N THR A 28 15.01 -10.64 8.98
CA THR A 28 15.70 -11.09 7.78
C THR A 28 16.43 -12.42 8.01
N VAL A 29 16.51 -13.24 6.96
CA VAL A 29 17.34 -14.45 6.91
C VAL A 29 18.23 -14.33 5.69
N HIS A 30 19.56 -14.36 5.89
CA HIS A 30 20.54 -14.14 4.83
C HIS A 30 20.27 -12.85 4.03
N GLY A 31 19.90 -11.78 4.72
CA GLY A 31 19.62 -10.46 4.14
C GLY A 31 18.27 -10.33 3.41
N LYS A 32 17.44 -11.38 3.38
CA LYS A 32 16.09 -11.34 2.79
C LYS A 32 15.05 -11.14 3.88
N SER A 33 14.16 -10.17 3.73
CA SER A 33 13.00 -9.98 4.63
C SER A 33 12.08 -11.19 4.57
N VAL A 34 11.80 -11.80 5.72
CA VAL A 34 10.99 -13.01 5.86
C VAL A 34 9.79 -12.83 6.79
N ALA A 35 9.85 -11.89 7.74
CA ALA A 35 8.77 -11.62 8.67
C ALA A 35 8.81 -10.18 9.18
N VAL A 36 7.65 -9.68 9.61
CA VAL A 36 7.53 -8.37 10.28
C VAL A 36 6.82 -8.57 11.62
N VAL A 37 7.36 -7.99 12.68
CA VAL A 37 6.75 -7.97 14.01
C VAL A 37 6.20 -6.57 14.29
N MET A 38 4.95 -6.50 14.74
CA MET A 38 4.25 -5.26 15.07
C MET A 38 3.31 -5.47 16.26
N SER A 39 2.82 -4.38 16.85
CA SER A 39 1.85 -4.45 17.94
C SER A 39 0.56 -5.15 17.49
N ARG A 40 -0.11 -5.83 18.45
CA ARG A 40 -1.39 -6.49 18.19
C ARG A 40 -2.45 -5.51 17.70
N GLU A 41 -2.52 -4.33 18.30
CA GLU A 41 -3.42 -3.25 17.90
C GLU A 41 -3.17 -2.81 16.45
N THR A 42 -1.90 -2.65 16.04
CA THR A 42 -1.58 -2.27 14.66
C THR A 42 -1.99 -3.35 13.67
N PHE A 43 -1.72 -4.62 14.00
CA PHE A 43 -2.17 -5.76 13.21
C PHE A 43 -3.70 -5.79 13.10
N ASP A 44 -4.41 -5.63 14.21
CA ASP A 44 -5.87 -5.63 14.21
C ASP A 44 -6.41 -4.46 13.39
N ARG A 45 -5.87 -3.25 13.50
CA ARG A 45 -6.29 -2.10 12.66
C ARG A 45 -6.08 -2.35 11.17
N LEU A 46 -4.94 -2.92 10.78
CA LEU A 46 -4.66 -3.28 9.38
C LEU A 46 -5.55 -4.43 8.90
N SER A 47 -5.83 -5.39 9.78
CA SER A 47 -6.66 -6.56 9.49
C SER A 47 -8.16 -6.27 9.61
N GLN A 48 -8.56 -5.19 10.27
CA GLN A 48 -9.95 -4.73 10.38
C GLN A 48 -10.40 -3.88 9.19
N ALA A 49 -9.50 -3.58 8.25
CA ALA A 49 -9.87 -3.09 6.92
C ALA A 49 -10.66 -4.13 6.07
N GLN A 50 -11.26 -5.13 6.71
CA GLN A 50 -12.00 -6.26 6.14
C GLN A 50 -13.51 -6.05 6.30
N GLY A 51 -14.00 -4.85 5.99
CA GLY A 51 -15.34 -4.79 5.40
C GLY A 51 -15.17 -5.16 3.94
N SER A 52 -15.93 -6.13 3.42
CA SER A 52 -15.91 -6.31 1.97
C SER A 52 -16.32 -4.97 1.32
N LEU A 53 -15.81 -4.67 0.12
CA LEU A 53 -16.29 -3.51 -0.63
C LEU A 53 -17.83 -3.54 -0.72
N VAL A 54 -18.42 -4.74 -0.81
CA VAL A 54 -19.86 -4.95 -0.77
C VAL A 54 -20.47 -4.47 0.55
N ASP A 55 -19.91 -4.83 1.71
CA ASP A 55 -20.41 -4.35 3.01
C ASP A 55 -20.27 -2.85 3.16
N PHE A 56 -19.20 -2.27 2.64
CA PHE A 56 -19.02 -0.82 2.59
C PHE A 56 -20.12 -0.14 1.76
N ILE A 57 -20.36 -0.61 0.54
CA ILE A 57 -21.42 -0.07 -0.33
C ILE A 57 -22.81 -0.30 0.28
N ARG A 58 -23.04 -1.44 0.95
CA ARG A 58 -24.31 -1.72 1.64
C ARG A 58 -24.57 -0.83 2.85
N ARG A 59 -23.52 -0.35 3.54
CA ARG A 59 -23.66 0.65 4.60
C ARG A 59 -23.89 2.07 4.07
N SER A 60 -23.80 2.27 2.76
CA SER A 60 -24.05 3.57 2.15
C SER A 60 -25.51 3.99 2.30
N PRO A 61 -25.80 5.27 2.60
CA PRO A 61 -27.16 5.83 2.53
C PRO A 61 -27.84 5.67 1.18
N LEU A 62 -27.06 5.36 0.13
CA LEU A 62 -27.55 5.16 -1.23
C LEU A 62 -28.16 3.76 -1.46
N LEU A 63 -28.01 2.83 -0.51
CA LEU A 63 -28.60 1.50 -0.63
C LEU A 63 -30.13 1.62 -0.65
N GLY A 64 -30.76 1.18 -1.76
CA GLY A 64 -32.22 1.20 -1.92
C GLY A 64 -32.79 2.58 -2.27
N THR A 65 -31.98 3.54 -2.69
CA THR A 65 -32.46 4.81 -3.24
C THR A 65 -32.86 4.63 -4.71
N ASP A 66 -34.13 4.85 -5.02
CA ASP A 66 -34.66 4.74 -6.39
C ASP A 66 -34.44 6.01 -7.24
N ASP A 67 -34.05 7.11 -6.61
CA ASP A 67 -33.81 8.42 -7.26
C ASP A 67 -32.43 8.55 -7.93
N ILE A 68 -31.63 7.48 -7.90
CA ILE A 68 -30.28 7.47 -8.49
C ILE A 68 -30.24 6.45 -9.61
N THR A 69 -30.18 6.94 -10.84
CA THR A 69 -30.03 6.08 -12.02
C THR A 69 -28.56 5.72 -12.22
N LEU A 70 -28.17 4.50 -11.85
CA LEU A 70 -26.83 3.96 -12.09
C LEU A 70 -26.81 3.22 -13.43
N ALA A 71 -26.40 3.89 -14.50
CA ALA A 71 -26.14 3.25 -15.79
C ALA A 71 -24.66 2.85 -15.90
N ARG A 72 -24.39 1.64 -16.37
CA ARG A 72 -23.02 1.23 -16.72
C ARG A 72 -22.60 1.95 -17.99
N ASP A 73 -21.58 2.79 -17.87
CA ASP A 73 -20.90 3.35 -19.04
C ASP A 73 -20.17 2.21 -19.79
N GLN A 74 -20.51 2.02 -21.06
CA GLN A 74 -19.93 0.99 -21.93
C GLN A 74 -18.79 1.52 -22.80
N THR A 75 -18.40 2.78 -22.63
CA THR A 75 -17.22 3.30 -23.29
C THR A 75 -15.99 2.50 -22.90
N LEU A 76 -15.06 2.38 -23.84
CA LEU A 76 -13.77 1.77 -23.58
C LEU A 76 -13.03 2.58 -22.50
N THR A 77 -12.11 1.91 -21.80
CA THR A 77 -11.34 2.55 -20.74
C THR A 77 -10.66 3.82 -21.25
N ARG A 78 -10.79 4.91 -20.48
CA ARG A 78 -10.04 6.15 -20.66
C ARG A 78 -8.54 5.86 -20.84
N GLU A 79 -7.86 6.59 -21.71
CA GLU A 79 -6.41 6.49 -21.85
C GLU A 79 -5.75 6.74 -20.48
N ALA A 80 -5.22 5.68 -19.88
CA ALA A 80 -4.52 5.76 -18.62
C ALA A 80 -3.06 6.12 -18.91
N SER A 81 -2.68 7.36 -18.67
CA SER A 81 -1.27 7.71 -18.54
C SER A 81 -0.77 7.16 -17.21
N LEU A 82 -0.14 5.98 -17.25
CA LEU A 82 0.51 5.39 -16.09
C LEU A 82 1.77 6.20 -15.77
N TRP A 83 1.64 7.25 -14.96
CA TRP A 83 2.79 7.99 -14.43
C TRP A 83 3.49 7.15 -13.37
N PHE A 84 4.41 6.27 -13.78
CA PHE A 84 5.36 5.66 -12.86
C PHE A 84 6.43 6.70 -12.48
N ALA A 85 6.15 7.54 -11.48
CA ALA A 85 7.17 8.38 -10.84
C ALA A 85 7.91 7.57 -9.78
N GLY A 86 8.97 6.86 -10.18
CA GLY A 86 9.69 5.99 -9.26
C GLY A 86 10.95 5.30 -9.77
N SER A 87 11.70 5.87 -10.71
CA SER A 87 13.08 5.46 -10.90
C SER A 87 13.94 6.65 -11.32
N SER A 88 14.61 7.21 -10.32
CA SER A 88 15.77 8.06 -10.47
C SER A 88 16.78 7.41 -11.43
N ARG A 89 16.92 7.95 -12.65
CA ARG A 89 18.19 7.96 -13.39
C ARG A 89 18.23 9.17 -14.33
N ARG A 90 19.31 9.94 -14.15
CA ARG A 90 19.77 11.06 -14.98
C ARG A 90 19.56 10.78 -16.47
N GLY A 91 18.92 11.73 -17.15
CA GLY A 91 18.88 11.80 -18.60
C GLY A 91 18.04 13.00 -19.01
N ARG A 92 18.70 14.14 -19.24
CA ARG A 92 18.11 15.32 -19.86
C ARG A 92 17.58 14.90 -21.24
N LEU A 93 16.27 14.73 -21.37
CA LEU A 93 15.60 14.70 -22.67
C LEU A 93 15.08 16.11 -22.90
N GLN A 94 15.78 16.83 -23.77
CA GLN A 94 15.34 18.11 -24.32
C GLN A 94 14.02 17.84 -25.10
N PRO A 95 12.95 18.63 -24.92
CA PRO A 95 11.79 18.52 -25.79
C PRO A 95 12.20 18.86 -27.25
N PRO A 96 11.62 18.20 -28.26
CA PRO A 96 11.89 18.54 -29.65
C PRO A 96 11.43 19.97 -29.91
N HIS A 97 12.34 20.77 -30.48
CA HIS A 97 12.02 22.04 -31.10
C HIS A 97 11.03 21.80 -32.24
N ASP A 98 9.77 22.15 -32.02
CA ASP A 98 8.83 22.32 -33.13
C ASP A 98 9.23 23.59 -33.90
N THR A 99 9.66 23.40 -35.13
CA THR A 99 10.11 24.45 -36.04
C THR A 99 9.20 24.42 -37.26
N GLY A 100 8.26 25.36 -37.33
CA GLY A 100 7.46 25.66 -38.52
C GLY A 100 6.30 24.68 -38.76
N ARG A 101 5.10 25.11 -39.09
CA ARG A 101 4.71 26.27 -39.91
C ARG A 101 3.22 26.55 -39.70
#